data_AF-A0A8T3QYB1-F1
#
_entry.id   AF-A0A8T3QYB1-F1
#
_cell.length_a   1.000
_cell.length_b   1.000
_cell.length_c   1.000
_cell.angle_alpha   90.00
_cell.angle_beta   90.00
_cell.angle_gamma   90.00
#
_symmetry.space_group_name_H-M   'P 1'
#
loop_
_entity.id
_entity.type
_entity.pdbx_description
1 polymer ?
#
loop_
_entity_poly.entity_id
_entity_poly.type
_entity_poly.pdbx_seq_one_letter_code
_entity_poly.pdbx_strand_id
1 'polypeptide(L)' 'MSSQGMASGQMAGDPEMEMHDGDDFVCSNCDCEITIKHHGDSAKMTQMRPFTCCCGTQMAKEHAGG' A
#
# COMPACT_ATOMS: atom_id res chain seq x y z
N MET A 1 -31.66 25.01 25.19
CA MET A 1 -31.76 23.85 24.29
C MET A 1 -30.33 23.38 24.07
N SER A 2 -29.93 22.37 24.84
CA SER A 2 -28.58 21.83 24.86
C SER A 2 -28.33 20.92 23.66
N SER A 3 -27.04 20.75 23.38
CA SER A 3 -26.39 19.62 22.72
C SER A 3 -26.77 19.34 21.27
N GLN A 4 -25.87 19.67 20.35
CA GLN A 4 -25.48 18.76 19.27
C GLN A 4 -23.98 18.91 19.00
N GLY A 5 -23.19 17.99 19.56
CA GLY A 5 -21.81 17.75 19.14
C GLY A 5 -21.83 16.95 17.84
N MET A 6 -21.23 17.49 16.78
CA MET A 6 -21.06 16.79 15.51
C MET A 6 -19.75 16.01 15.57
N ALA A 7 -19.87 14.68 15.65
CA ALA A 7 -18.79 13.74 15.44
C ALA A 7 -18.45 13.72 13.95
N SER A 8 -17.39 14.42 13.55
CA SER A 8 -16.83 14.27 12.21
C SER A 8 -16.03 12.97 12.18
N GLY A 9 -16.56 12.01 11.44
CA GLY A 9 -16.01 10.67 11.27
C GLY A 9 -14.54 10.70 10.88
N GLN A 10 -13.76 9.95 11.63
CA GLN A 10 -12.45 9.50 11.21
C GLN A 10 -12.66 8.55 10.03
N MET A 11 -12.56 9.10 8.82
CA MET A 11 -12.23 8.30 7.65
C MET A 11 -10.79 7.84 7.87
N ALA A 12 -10.64 6.67 8.49
CA ALA A 12 -9.40 5.92 8.44
C ALA A 12 -9.21 5.56 6.97
N GLY A 13 -8.55 6.46 6.23
CA GLY A 13 -7.92 6.08 4.98
C GLY A 13 -7.05 4.88 5.31
N ASP A 14 -7.29 3.79 4.60
CA ASP A 14 -6.31 2.69 4.47
C ASP A 14 -4.94 3.35 4.38
N PRO A 15 -3.94 2.97 5.21
CA PRO A 15 -2.64 3.61 5.19
C PRO A 15 -2.17 3.55 3.75
N GLU A 16 -2.22 4.69 3.07
CA GLU A 16 -1.94 4.83 1.66
C GLU A 16 -0.49 4.37 1.53
N MET A 17 -0.31 3.11 1.14
CA MET A 17 0.99 2.46 1.18
C MET A 17 1.79 3.16 0.11
N GLU A 18 2.62 4.11 0.53
CA GLU A 18 3.40 4.95 -0.36
C GLU A 18 4.41 4.05 -1.08
N MET A 19 4.09 3.70 -2.33
CA MET A 19 4.89 2.82 -3.17
C MET A 19 5.93 3.64 -3.90
N HIS A 20 7.21 3.37 -3.67
CA HIS A 20 8.32 4.08 -4.29
C HIS A 20 9.03 3.23 -5.35
N ASP A 21 9.74 3.91 -6.25
CA ASP A 21 10.68 3.25 -7.15
C ASP A 21 11.75 2.52 -6.33
N GLY A 22 12.04 1.29 -6.72
CA GLY A 22 12.96 0.42 -5.99
C GLY A 22 12.36 -0.22 -4.73
N ASP A 23 11.07 -0.04 -4.44
CA ASP A 23 10.43 -0.85 -3.41
C ASP A 23 10.27 -2.31 -3.87
N ASP A 24 10.75 -3.21 -3.03
CA ASP A 24 10.56 -4.64 -3.19
C ASP A 24 9.32 -5.09 -2.41
N PHE A 25 8.53 -5.95 -3.03
CA PHE A 25 7.36 -6.58 -2.42
C PHE A 25 7.52 -8.08 -2.50
N VAL A 26 7.28 -8.75 -1.39
CA VAL A 26 7.38 -10.19 -1.27
C VAL A 26 6.05 -10.83 -0.93
N CYS A 27 5.82 -11.99 -1.51
CA CYS A 27 4.69 -12.84 -1.18
C CYS A 27 5.07 -13.77 -0.04
N SER A 28 4.48 -13.60 1.14
CA SER A 28 4.76 -14.44 2.32
C SER A 28 4.32 -15.90 2.18
N ASN A 29 3.60 -16.27 1.12
CA ASN A 29 3.11 -17.62 0.88
C ASN A 29 3.94 -18.41 -0.15
N CYS A 30 4.64 -17.71 -1.06
CA CYS A 30 5.35 -18.35 -2.17
C CYS A 30 6.78 -17.82 -2.36
N ASP A 31 7.22 -16.90 -1.50
CA ASP A 31 8.51 -16.20 -1.60
C ASP A 31 8.76 -15.58 -2.98
N CYS A 32 7.69 -15.18 -3.66
CA CYS A 32 7.80 -14.44 -4.92
C CYS A 32 8.12 -12.97 -4.63
N GLU A 33 9.09 -12.41 -5.33
CA GLU A 33 9.54 -11.03 -5.20
C GLU A 33 9.16 -10.24 -6.46
N ILE A 34 8.70 -9.00 -6.27
CA ILE A 34 8.57 -8.01 -7.33
C ILE A 34 9.26 -6.72 -6.88
N THR A 35 10.07 -6.14 -7.78
CA THR A 35 10.63 -4.81 -7.60
C THR A 35 9.84 -3.81 -8.43
N ILE A 36 9.39 -2.74 -7.80
CA ILE A 36 8.82 -1.62 -8.52
C ILE A 36 9.93 -0.93 -9.33
N LYS A 37 9.78 -0.94 -10.66
CA LYS A 37 10.65 -0.18 -11.57
C LYS A 37 9.84 0.88 -12.27
N HIS A 38 10.23 2.14 -12.08
CA HIS A 38 9.49 3.25 -12.63
C HIS A 38 9.83 3.49 -14.11
N HIS A 39 8.86 3.25 -15.00
CA HIS A 39 8.90 3.65 -16.42
C HIS A 39 7.81 4.69 -16.75
N GLY A 40 7.25 5.38 -15.74
CA GLY A 40 6.01 6.19 -15.88
C GLY A 40 5.98 7.47 -15.05
N ASP A 41 4.76 7.94 -14.75
CA ASP A 41 4.50 9.18 -14.00
C ASP A 41 4.32 8.89 -12.51
N SER A 42 5.15 9.51 -11.66
CA SER A 42 5.20 9.26 -10.22
C SER A 42 3.87 9.57 -9.51
N ALA A 43 3.02 10.44 -10.08
CA ALA A 43 1.74 10.79 -9.48
C ALA A 43 0.73 9.63 -9.52
N LYS A 44 0.95 8.62 -10.37
CA LYS A 44 0.10 7.42 -10.43
C LYS A 44 0.47 6.38 -9.38
N MET A 45 1.61 6.52 -8.72
CA MET A 45 2.11 5.59 -7.70
C MET A 45 1.45 5.83 -6.34
N THR A 46 1.03 7.06 -6.04
CA THR A 46 0.35 7.43 -4.79
C THR A 46 -0.99 6.71 -4.60
N GLN A 47 -1.63 6.26 -5.68
CA GLN A 47 -2.94 5.58 -5.63
C GLN A 47 -2.85 4.09 -6.01
N MET A 48 -1.66 3.50 -6.02
CA MET A 48 -1.49 2.09 -6.34
C MET A 48 -2.07 1.21 -5.23
N ARG A 49 -2.86 0.22 -5.64
CA ARG A 49 -3.38 -0.82 -4.74
C ARG A 49 -2.30 -1.87 -4.49
N PRO A 50 -2.30 -2.55 -3.33
CA PRO A 50 -1.39 -3.65 -3.05
C PRO A 50 -1.44 -4.72 -4.15
N PHE A 51 -0.26 -5.22 -4.52
CA PHE A 51 -0.14 -6.28 -5.53
C PHE A 51 -0.66 -7.61 -4.98
N THR A 52 -1.21 -8.44 -5.86
CA THR A 52 -1.62 -9.80 -5.52
C THR A 52 -0.75 -10.78 -6.27
N CYS A 53 -0.09 -11.67 -5.53
CA CYS A 53 0.70 -12.74 -6.12
C CYS A 53 -0.21 -13.73 -6.88
N CYS A 54 0.34 -14.47 -7.84
CA CYS A 54 -0.39 -15.49 -8.60
C CYS A 54 -1.03 -16.58 -7.71
N CYS A 55 -0.57 -16.76 -6.48
CA CYS A 55 -1.16 -17.68 -5.50
C CYS A 55 -2.42 -17.12 -4.80
N GLY A 56 -2.75 -15.84 -5.01
CA GLY A 56 -3.89 -15.15 -4.40
C GLY A 56 -3.56 -14.39 -3.11
N THR A 57 -2.33 -14.46 -2.61
CA THR A 57 -1.89 -13.71 -1.42
C THR A 57 -1.51 -12.28 -1.77
N GLN A 58 -1.98 -11.31 -0.98
CA GLN A 58 -1.52 -9.91 -1.09
C GLN A 58 -0.04 -9.84 -0.77
N MET A 59 0.71 -9.15 -1.62
CA MET A 59 2.12 -8.92 -1.45
C MET A 59 2.32 -7.78 -0.45
N ALA A 60 3.31 -7.94 0.42
CA ALA A 60 3.69 -6.93 1.39
C ALA A 60 5.03 -6.35 0.99
N LYS A 61 5.23 -5.05 1.28
CA LYS A 61 6.54 -4.40 1.12
C LYS A 61 7.55 -5.20 1.94
N GLU A 62 8.62 -5.64 1.29
CA GLU A 62 9.76 -6.20 2.00
C GLU A 62 10.29 -5.09 2.89
N HIS A 63 10.15 -5.24 4.20
CA HIS A 63 10.70 -4.26 5.12
C HIS A 63 12.20 -4.18 4.83
N ALA A 64 12.66 -3.01 4.36
CA ALA A 64 14.06 -2.65 4.34
C ALA A 64 14.57 -2.65 5.79
N GLY A 65 14.83 -3.84 6.32
CA GLY A 65 15.44 -4.08 7.62
C GLY A 65 16.92 -3.81 7.47
N GLY A 66 17.29 -2.53 7.57
CA GLY A 66 18.63 -2.13 7.96
C GLY A 66 18.89 -2.39 9.44
#